data_AF-A0A8J6Y842-F1
#
_entry.id   AF-A0A8J6Y842-F1
#
_cell.length_a   1.000
_cell.length_b   1.000
_cell.length_c   1.000
_cell.angle_alpha   90.00
_cell.angle_beta   90.00
_cell.angle_gamma   90.00
#
_symmetry.space_group_name_H-M   'P 1'
#
loop_
_entity.id
_entity.type
_entity.pdbx_description
1 polymer ?
#
loop_
_entity_poly.entity_id
_entity_poly.type
_entity_poly.pdbx_seq_one_letter_code
_entity_poly.pdbx_strand_id
1 'polypeptide(L)'
;MNRTTRTIIKIFLIAAMTVACAAAAYYLGSNVTGHALATASDNMNYSRWQEKFFALSRATALINGLCALLWFLLARFFFTVDEATGMGKRIIWFALLMASLAISLGVPHFYAPLLGIKLNGIIFVLFAAIFTGLGYWLLTIFTTPLAFKYTPLASQLFRRRI
;
A
#
# COMPACT_ATOMS: atom_id res chain seq x y z
N MET A 1 -5.22 -10.28 -26.31
CA MET A 1 -4.72 -10.83 -25.02
C MET A 1 -5.85 -11.50 -24.24
N ASN A 2 -5.68 -12.78 -23.86
CA ASN A 2 -6.73 -13.57 -23.19
C ASN A 2 -6.99 -13.07 -21.74
N ARG A 3 -8.13 -13.48 -21.16
CA ARG A 3 -8.57 -13.05 -19.81
C ARG A 3 -7.60 -13.46 -18.70
N THR A 4 -7.03 -14.66 -18.79
CA THR A 4 -6.03 -15.23 -17.88
C THR A 4 -4.72 -14.45 -17.94
N THR A 5 -4.18 -14.15 -19.12
CA THR A 5 -2.97 -13.35 -19.31
C THR A 5 -3.13 -11.95 -18.68
N ARG A 6 -4.31 -11.32 -18.85
CA ARG A 6 -4.64 -10.04 -18.18
C ARG A 6 -4.68 -10.15 -16.65
N THR A 7 -5.07 -11.29 -16.09
CA THR A 7 -5.05 -11.50 -14.63
C THR A 7 -3.62 -11.60 -14.14
N ILE A 8 -2.80 -12.42 -14.79
CA ILE A 8 -1.42 -12.70 -14.39
C ILE A 8 -0.61 -11.40 -14.39
N ILE A 9 -0.73 -10.58 -15.45
CA ILE A 9 -0.05 -9.28 -15.53
C ILE A 9 -0.44 -8.36 -14.37
N LYS A 10 -1.73 -8.34 -14.00
CA LYS A 10 -2.18 -7.50 -12.88
C LYS A 10 -1.68 -8.00 -11.54
N ILE A 11 -1.68 -9.31 -11.30
CA ILE A 11 -1.10 -9.89 -10.08
C ILE A 11 0.40 -9.59 -10.00
N PHE A 12 1.12 -9.76 -11.11
CA PHE A 12 2.54 -9.40 -11.18
C PHE A 12 2.77 -7.92 -10.88
N LEU A 13 1.94 -7.02 -11.42
CA LEU A 13 2.01 -5.59 -11.12
C LEU A 13 1.77 -5.30 -9.63
N ILE A 14 0.84 -6.02 -8.98
CA ILE A 14 0.61 -5.90 -7.52
C ILE A 14 1.87 -6.28 -6.75
N ALA A 15 2.48 -7.41 -7.09
CA ALA A 15 3.71 -7.86 -6.45
C ALA A 15 4.86 -6.87 -6.68
N ALA A 16 5.07 -6.43 -7.93
CA ALA A 16 6.13 -5.50 -8.29
C ALA A 16 5.98 -4.15 -7.56
N MET A 17 4.77 -3.59 -7.51
CA MET A 17 4.51 -2.35 -6.79
C MET A 17 4.71 -2.50 -5.28
N THR A 18 4.32 -3.64 -4.72
CA THR A 18 4.52 -3.94 -3.30
C THR A 18 6.01 -3.93 -2.94
N VAL A 19 6.83 -4.58 -3.77
CA VAL A 19 8.30 -4.57 -3.62
C VAL A 19 8.85 -3.15 -3.79
N ALA A 20 8.37 -2.39 -4.78
CA ALA A 20 8.82 -1.02 -5.01
C ALA A 20 8.49 -0.11 -3.82
N CYS A 21 7.30 -0.24 -3.23
CA CYS A 21 6.91 0.49 -2.02
C CYS A 21 7.79 0.13 -0.82
N ALA A 22 8.09 -1.16 -0.63
CA ALA A 22 8.99 -1.61 0.43
C ALA A 22 10.38 -0.99 0.29
N ALA A 23 10.94 -1.01 -0.93
CA ALA A 23 12.24 -0.42 -1.23
C ALA A 23 12.22 1.10 -1.01
N ALA A 24 11.21 1.80 -1.54
CA ALA A 24 11.07 3.24 -1.36
C ALA A 24 10.97 3.62 0.12
N ALA A 25 10.15 2.92 0.91
CA ALA A 25 10.00 3.18 2.33
C ALA A 25 11.31 2.97 3.10
N TYR A 26 12.02 1.89 2.78
CA TYR A 26 13.33 1.57 3.36
C TYR A 26 14.37 2.64 3.04
N TYR A 27 14.59 2.95 1.76
CA TYR A 27 15.65 3.90 1.35
C TYR A 27 15.35 5.32 1.81
N LEU A 28 14.10 5.79 1.68
CA LEU A 28 13.74 7.13 2.14
C LEU A 28 13.78 7.23 3.67
N GLY A 29 13.23 6.25 4.39
CA GLY A 29 13.22 6.28 5.86
C GLY A 29 14.63 6.21 6.47
N SER A 30 15.48 5.33 5.93
CA SER A 30 16.86 5.16 6.40
C SER A 30 17.74 6.37 6.12
N ASN A 31 17.53 7.07 5.00
CA ASN A 31 18.29 8.27 4.65
C ASN A 31 17.83 9.52 5.43
N VAL A 32 16.53 9.67 5.70
CA VAL A 32 16.00 10.89 6.35
C VAL A 32 16.23 10.89 7.86
N THR A 33 16.09 9.73 8.51
CA THR A 33 16.05 9.67 9.99
C THR A 33 16.89 8.55 10.60
N GLY A 34 17.44 7.64 9.79
CA GLY A 34 17.96 6.38 10.31
C GLY A 34 19.19 6.52 11.22
N HIS A 35 20.11 7.46 10.96
CA HIS A 35 21.28 7.66 11.84
C HIS A 35 20.86 8.13 13.24
N ALA A 36 19.99 9.14 13.32
CA ALA A 36 19.49 9.66 14.60
C ALA A 36 18.66 8.62 15.37
N LEU A 37 17.88 7.82 14.65
CA LEU A 37 17.05 6.78 15.26
C LEU A 37 17.85 5.55 15.69
N ALA A 38 18.94 5.23 14.99
CA ALA A 38 19.86 4.18 15.41
C ALA A 38 20.47 4.52 16.78
N THR A 39 20.97 5.75 16.95
CA THR A 39 21.53 6.22 18.23
C THR A 39 20.50 6.31 19.35
N ALA A 40 19.24 6.58 19.02
CA ALA A 40 18.16 6.63 20.00
C ALA A 40 17.65 5.23 20.40
N SER A 41 17.89 4.23 19.56
CA SER A 41 17.48 2.83 19.78
C SER A 41 18.51 2.10 20.65
N ASP A 42 18.06 1.10 21.41
CA ASP A 42 18.83 0.48 22.49
C ASP A 42 20.15 -0.14 21.97
N ASN A 43 21.27 0.53 22.25
CA ASN A 43 22.64 0.12 21.88
C ASN A 43 22.75 -0.37 20.43
N MET A 44 22.12 0.33 19.50
CA MET A 44 22.03 -0.10 18.11
C MET A 44 22.93 0.73 17.20
N ASN A 45 23.80 0.06 16.44
CA ASN A 45 24.49 0.72 15.35
C ASN A 45 23.57 0.88 14.12
N TYR A 46 23.95 1.78 13.22
CA TYR A 46 23.13 2.10 12.04
C TYR A 46 22.83 0.88 11.17
N SER A 47 23.82 0.02 10.92
CA SER A 47 23.65 -1.19 10.10
C SER A 47 22.59 -2.14 10.67
N ARG A 48 22.60 -2.38 12.00
CA ARG A 48 21.63 -3.26 12.65
C ARG A 48 20.24 -2.62 12.70
N TRP A 49 20.18 -1.30 12.86
CA TRP A 49 18.91 -0.58 12.75
C TRP A 49 18.33 -0.69 11.34
N GLN A 50 19.14 -0.54 10.29
CA GLN A 50 18.71 -0.70 8.90
C GLN A 50 18.17 -2.10 8.62
N GLU A 51 18.83 -3.15 9.08
CA GLU A 51 18.35 -4.53 8.90
C GLU A 51 16.95 -4.73 9.49
N LYS A 52 16.73 -4.23 10.72
CA LYS A 52 15.45 -4.29 11.41
C LYS A 52 14.39 -3.41 10.73
N PHE A 53 14.78 -2.21 10.31
CA PHE A 53 13.91 -1.31 9.57
C PHE A 53 13.51 -1.88 8.19
N PHE A 54 14.41 -2.62 7.54
CA PHE A 54 14.12 -3.36 6.32
C PHE A 54 13.12 -4.51 6.57
N ALA A 55 13.29 -5.28 7.64
CA ALA A 55 12.30 -6.28 8.05
C ALA A 55 10.93 -5.65 8.30
N LEU A 56 10.88 -4.50 8.98
CA LEU A 56 9.66 -3.75 9.21
C LEU A 56 8.99 -3.30 7.90
N SER A 57 9.76 -2.67 7.02
CA SER A 57 9.27 -2.17 5.72
C SER A 57 8.70 -3.30 4.86
N ARG A 58 9.35 -4.48 4.87
CA ARG A 58 8.86 -5.69 4.19
C ARG A 58 7.56 -6.21 4.80
N ALA A 59 7.44 -6.25 6.12
CA ALA A 59 6.23 -6.70 6.78
C ALA A 59 5.04 -5.80 6.44
N THR A 60 5.21 -4.48 6.51
CA THR A 60 4.17 -3.51 6.11
C THR A 60 3.78 -3.67 4.64
N ALA A 61 4.77 -3.84 3.77
CA ALA A 61 4.54 -4.06 2.35
C ALA A 61 3.75 -5.33 2.08
N LEU A 62 4.13 -6.46 2.70
CA LEU A 62 3.45 -7.74 2.53
C LEU A 62 1.97 -7.63 2.90
N ILE A 63 1.67 -7.07 4.07
CA ILE A 63 0.29 -6.97 4.57
C ILE A 63 -0.54 -6.01 3.69
N ASN A 64 0.04 -4.87 3.27
CA ASN A 64 -0.63 -3.97 2.31
C ASN A 64 -0.82 -4.61 0.93
N GLY A 65 0.15 -5.38 0.45
CA GLY A 65 0.09 -6.10 -0.82
C GLY A 65 -1.02 -7.15 -0.82
N LEU A 66 -1.20 -7.87 0.30
CA LEU A 66 -2.33 -8.79 0.48
C LEU A 66 -3.67 -8.06 0.48
N CYS A 67 -3.76 -6.89 1.12
CA CYS A 67 -4.95 -6.04 1.08
C CYS A 67 -5.28 -5.58 -0.36
N ALA A 68 -4.28 -5.15 -1.12
CA ALA A 68 -4.44 -4.76 -2.52
C ALA A 68 -4.82 -5.95 -3.43
N LEU A 69 -4.26 -7.13 -3.17
CA LEU A 69 -4.63 -8.35 -3.88
C LEU A 69 -6.09 -8.73 -3.60
N LEU A 70 -6.51 -8.67 -2.34
CA LEU A 70 -7.90 -8.91 -1.95
C LEU A 70 -8.83 -7.93 -2.67
N TRP A 71 -8.49 -6.64 -2.69
CA TRP A 71 -9.25 -5.64 -3.41
C TRP A 71 -9.39 -5.99 -4.91
N PHE A 72 -8.29 -6.35 -5.55
CA PHE A 72 -8.28 -6.75 -6.96
C PHE A 72 -9.19 -7.96 -7.22
N LEU A 73 -9.14 -8.98 -6.38
CA LEU A 73 -9.96 -10.18 -6.51
C LEU A 73 -11.45 -9.86 -6.32
N LEU A 74 -11.79 -9.07 -5.29
CA LEU A 74 -13.15 -8.60 -5.04
C LEU A 74 -13.70 -7.82 -6.24
N ALA A 75 -12.93 -6.84 -6.73
CA ALA A 75 -13.33 -6.01 -7.87
C ALA A 75 -13.45 -6.79 -9.19
N ARG A 76 -12.76 -7.93 -9.32
CA ARG A 76 -12.75 -8.72 -10.56
C ARG A 76 -13.78 -9.83 -10.60
N PHE A 77 -14.01 -10.51 -9.47
CA PHE A 77 -14.80 -11.74 -9.41
C PHE A 77 -16.12 -11.57 -8.68
N PHE A 78 -16.17 -10.71 -7.67
CA PHE A 78 -17.32 -10.60 -6.77
C PHE A 78 -18.18 -9.38 -7.07
N PHE A 79 -17.58 -8.26 -7.50
CA PHE A 79 -18.33 -7.08 -7.90
C PHE A 79 -18.63 -7.12 -9.39
N THR A 80 -19.86 -7.54 -9.74
CA THR A 80 -20.39 -7.35 -11.10
C THR A 80 -20.45 -5.86 -11.42
N VAL A 81 -20.00 -5.47 -12.62
CA VAL A 81 -19.90 -4.06 -13.04
C VAL A 81 -21.20 -3.66 -13.71
N ASP A 82 -22.27 -3.55 -12.94
CA ASP A 82 -23.58 -3.21 -13.51
C ASP A 82 -23.76 -1.69 -13.59
N GLU A 83 -23.21 -0.91 -12.65
CA GLU A 83 -23.31 0.56 -12.66
C GLU A 83 -22.10 1.28 -12.03
N ALA A 84 -21.80 2.50 -12.52
CA ALA A 84 -20.77 3.38 -11.95
C ALA A 84 -21.16 3.94 -10.56
N THR A 85 -22.45 3.89 -10.23
CA THR A 85 -23.11 4.49 -9.06
C THR A 85 -23.37 3.52 -7.92
N GLY A 86 -22.74 2.34 -7.91
CA GLY A 86 -22.86 1.38 -6.81
C GLY A 86 -22.28 1.92 -5.50
N MET A 87 -23.09 2.65 -4.73
CA MET A 87 -22.71 3.32 -3.48
C MET A 87 -22.07 2.33 -2.48
N GLY A 88 -22.64 1.12 -2.35
CA GLY A 88 -22.12 0.06 -1.48
C GLY A 88 -20.71 -0.43 -1.84
N LYS A 89 -20.34 -0.45 -3.13
CA LYS A 89 -19.03 -0.93 -3.59
C LYS A 89 -17.91 0.09 -3.31
N ARG A 90 -18.27 1.38 -3.25
CA ARG A 90 -17.34 2.46 -2.89
C ARG A 90 -17.05 2.49 -1.39
N ILE A 91 -18.03 2.13 -0.56
CA ILE A 91 -17.81 1.96 0.89
C ILE A 91 -16.74 0.90 1.13
N ILE A 92 -16.77 -0.21 0.38
CA ILE A 92 -15.75 -1.26 0.48
C ILE A 92 -14.37 -0.75 0.04
N TRP A 93 -14.30 0.05 -1.04
CA TRP A 93 -13.04 0.68 -1.44
C TRP A 93 -12.47 1.62 -0.38
N PHE A 94 -13.32 2.45 0.24
CA PHE A 94 -12.93 3.32 1.34
C PHE A 94 -12.53 2.51 2.58
N ALA A 95 -13.23 1.42 2.89
CA ALA A 95 -12.89 0.55 4.01
C ALA A 95 -11.51 -0.09 3.80
N LEU A 96 -11.18 -0.53 2.58
CA LEU A 96 -9.87 -1.09 2.25
C LEU A 96 -8.77 -0.01 2.22
N LEU A 97 -9.09 1.23 1.83
CA LEU A 97 -8.17 2.37 1.99
C LEU A 97 -7.87 2.63 3.47
N MET A 98 -8.90 2.65 4.32
CA MET A 98 -8.74 2.83 5.77
C MET A 98 -7.99 1.65 6.41
N ALA A 99 -8.22 0.43 5.92
CA ALA A 99 -7.46 -0.74 6.34
C ALA A 99 -5.99 -0.61 5.93
N SER A 100 -5.69 -0.18 4.69
CA SER A 100 -4.32 0.11 4.24
C SER A 100 -3.66 1.16 5.12
N LEU A 101 -4.38 2.24 5.47
CA LEU A 101 -3.86 3.27 6.36
C LEU A 101 -3.58 2.72 7.76
N ALA A 102 -4.52 1.96 8.32
CA ALA A 102 -4.38 1.31 9.62
C ALA A 102 -3.20 0.32 9.62
N ILE A 103 -2.96 -0.43 8.55
CA ILE A 103 -1.79 -1.30 8.39
C ILE A 103 -0.51 -0.47 8.34
N SER A 104 -0.50 0.61 7.54
CA SER A 104 0.68 1.44 7.32
C SER A 104 1.13 2.18 8.57
N LEU A 105 0.23 2.45 9.51
CA LEU A 105 0.54 3.06 10.80
C LEU A 105 0.67 2.03 11.93
N GLY A 106 -0.22 1.02 11.95
CA GLY A 106 -0.29 0.01 12.99
C GLY A 106 0.90 -0.93 12.97
N VAL A 107 1.31 -1.42 11.79
CA VAL A 107 2.48 -2.32 11.68
C VAL A 107 3.75 -1.66 12.25
N PRO A 108 4.17 -0.45 11.84
CA PRO A 108 5.30 0.22 12.47
C PRO A 108 5.09 0.50 13.95
N HIS A 109 3.87 0.81 14.40
CA HIS A 109 3.61 1.07 15.81
C HIS A 109 3.79 -0.17 16.69
N PHE A 110 3.23 -1.31 16.29
CA PHE A 110 3.25 -2.54 17.08
C PHE A 110 4.50 -3.39 16.86
N TYR A 111 5.09 -3.37 15.66
CA TYR A 111 6.20 -4.25 15.30
C TYR A 111 7.58 -3.63 15.56
N ALA A 112 7.72 -2.31 15.52
CA ALA A 112 9.00 -1.66 15.83
C ALA A 112 9.50 -1.92 17.27
N PRO A 113 8.66 -1.87 18.32
CA PRO A 113 9.09 -2.22 19.68
C PRO A 113 9.56 -3.66 19.80
N LEU A 114 8.91 -4.60 19.10
CA LEU A 114 9.30 -6.01 19.07
C LEU A 114 10.68 -6.23 18.42
N LEU A 115 11.04 -5.36 17.49
CA LEU A 115 12.37 -5.32 16.89
C LEU A 115 13.37 -4.51 17.72
N GLY A 116 12.94 -3.80 18.77
CA GLY A 116 13.78 -2.92 19.58
C GLY A 116 14.29 -1.69 18.83
N ILE A 117 13.57 -1.22 17.80
CA ILE A 117 13.89 0.02 17.09
C ILE A 117 12.91 1.12 17.47
N LYS A 118 13.42 2.34 17.63
CA LYS A 118 12.59 3.53 17.82
C LYS A 118 12.31 4.19 16.47
N LEU A 119 11.08 4.69 16.34
CA LEU A 119 10.61 5.43 15.16
C LEU A 119 10.15 6.82 15.60
N ASN A 120 10.12 7.76 14.66
CA ASN A 120 9.55 9.09 14.87
C ASN A 120 8.33 9.33 13.96
N GLY A 121 7.63 10.44 14.16
CA GLY A 121 6.47 10.83 13.35
C GLY A 121 6.73 10.89 11.85
N ILE A 122 7.96 11.24 11.43
CA ILE A 122 8.34 11.32 10.01
C ILE A 122 8.23 9.94 9.35
N ILE A 123 8.69 8.88 10.03
CA ILE A 123 8.56 7.52 9.50
C ILE A 123 7.09 7.11 9.34
N PHE A 124 6.23 7.44 10.29
CA PHE A 124 4.80 7.13 10.19
C PHE A 124 4.13 7.85 9.00
N VAL A 125 4.44 9.13 8.81
CA VAL A 125 3.96 9.91 7.65
C VAL A 125 4.46 9.30 6.35
N LEU A 126 5.74 8.92 6.30
CA LEU A 126 6.37 8.30 5.14
C LEU A 126 5.73 6.94 4.80
N PHE A 127 5.46 6.11 5.80
CA PHE A 127 4.79 4.82 5.61
C PHE A 127 3.36 5.01 5.07
N ALA A 128 2.59 5.93 5.66
CA ALA A 128 1.25 6.24 5.16
C ALA A 128 1.28 6.78 3.71
N ALA A 129 2.21 7.70 3.40
CA ALA A 129 2.34 8.27 2.07
C ALA A 129 2.74 7.22 1.02
N ILE A 130 3.68 6.33 1.33
CA ILE A 130 4.18 5.34 0.38
C ILE A 130 3.22 4.18 0.21
N PHE A 131 2.77 3.56 1.29
CA PHE A 131 1.96 2.34 1.19
C PHE A 131 0.50 2.62 0.87
N THR A 132 -0.09 3.63 1.52
CA THR A 132 -1.51 3.99 1.30
C THR A 132 -1.64 5.04 0.19
N GLY A 133 -0.88 6.13 0.27
CA GLY A 133 -0.96 7.22 -0.69
C GLY A 133 -0.57 6.82 -2.11
N LEU A 134 0.64 6.25 -2.27
CA LEU A 134 1.14 5.82 -3.57
C LEU A 134 0.74 4.38 -3.89
N GLY A 135 1.07 3.43 -3.00
CA GLY A 135 0.90 1.99 -3.25
C GLY A 135 -0.55 1.60 -3.53
N TYR A 136 -1.44 1.76 -2.56
CA TYR A 136 -2.85 1.40 -2.70
C TYR A 136 -3.55 2.17 -3.82
N TRP A 137 -3.25 3.46 -3.98
CA TRP A 137 -3.85 4.29 -5.03
C TRP A 137 -3.42 3.88 -6.44
N LEU A 138 -2.11 3.74 -6.69
CA LEU A 138 -1.59 3.29 -7.99
C LEU A 138 -2.12 1.89 -8.31
N LEU A 139 -2.14 0.99 -7.32
CA LEU A 139 -2.69 -0.36 -7.50
C LEU A 139 -4.17 -0.34 -7.86
N THR A 140 -4.95 0.53 -7.24
CA THR A 140 -6.35 0.72 -7.61
C THR A 140 -6.47 1.14 -9.09
N ILE A 141 -5.70 2.12 -9.54
CA ILE A 141 -5.77 2.64 -10.93
C ILE A 141 -5.38 1.58 -11.96
N PHE A 142 -4.32 0.82 -11.71
CA PHE A 142 -3.81 -0.11 -12.73
C PHE A 142 -4.53 -1.46 -12.73
N THR A 143 -5.02 -1.91 -11.58
CA THR A 143 -5.47 -3.31 -11.43
C THR A 143 -6.99 -3.46 -11.42
N THR A 144 -7.75 -2.44 -11.02
CA THR A 144 -9.22 -2.54 -10.98
C THR A 144 -9.90 -2.23 -12.33
N PRO A 145 -11.15 -2.66 -12.55
CA PRO A 145 -11.96 -2.24 -13.69
C PRO A 145 -12.21 -0.72 -13.72
N LEU A 146 -12.35 -0.13 -14.91
CA LEU A 146 -12.54 1.33 -15.13
C LEU A 146 -13.66 1.96 -14.29
N ALA A 147 -14.72 1.21 -13.99
CA ALA A 147 -15.82 1.67 -13.15
C ALA A 147 -15.41 2.01 -11.71
N PHE A 148 -14.28 1.46 -11.23
CA PHE A 148 -13.78 1.62 -9.87
C PHE A 148 -12.45 2.39 -9.79
N LYS A 149 -11.88 2.80 -10.92
CA LYS A 149 -10.57 3.46 -10.97
C LYS A 149 -10.57 4.90 -10.46
N TYR A 150 -11.74 5.51 -10.31
CA TYR A 150 -11.87 6.95 -10.11
C TYR A 150 -12.98 7.31 -9.12
N THR A 151 -12.87 8.49 -8.52
CA THR A 151 -13.98 9.12 -7.80
C THR A 151 -15.20 9.24 -8.73
N PRO A 152 -16.44 9.30 -8.18
CA PRO A 152 -17.67 9.51 -8.97
C PRO A 152 -17.53 10.53 -10.09
N LEU A 153 -17.00 11.73 -9.76
CA LEU A 153 -16.79 12.83 -10.69
C LEU A 153 -15.87 12.45 -11.86
N ALA A 154 -14.71 11.88 -11.56
CA ALA A 154 -13.76 11.48 -12.60
C ALA A 154 -14.30 10.30 -13.44
N SER A 155 -15.00 9.33 -12.83
CA SER A 155 -15.63 8.22 -13.56
C SER A 155 -16.71 8.67 -14.55
N GLN A 156 -17.48 9.71 -14.19
CA GLN A 156 -18.51 10.30 -15.07
C GLN A 156 -17.88 11.13 -16.19
N LEU A 157 -16.81 11.89 -15.90
CA LEU A 157 -16.05 12.66 -16.90
C LEU A 157 -15.46 11.78 -18.00
N PHE A 158 -14.90 10.62 -17.65
CA PHE A 158 -14.32 9.71 -18.63
C PHE A 158 -15.38 8.93 -19.44
N ARG A 159 -16.55 8.64 -18.86
CA ARG A 159 -17.64 7.98 -19.62
C ARG A 159 -18.35 8.90 -20.60
N ARG A 160 -18.33 10.23 -20.41
CA ARG A 160 -18.93 11.18 -21.36
C ARG A 160 -18.12 11.39 -22.65
N ARG A 161 -16.87 10.88 -22.70
CA ARG A 161 -15.96 11.03 -23.84
C ARG A 161 -15.76 9.74 -24.65
N ILE A 162 -16.47 8.67 -24.30
CA ILE A 162 -16.53 7.40 -25.04
C ILE A 162 -17.96 7.26 -25.54
#